data_AF-A0A2N6G6W3-F1
#
_entry.id   AF-A0A2N6G6W3-F1
#
_cell.length_a   1.000
_cell.length_b   1.000
_cell.length_c   1.000
_cell.angle_alpha   90.00
_cell.angle_beta   90.00
_cell.angle_gamma   90.00
#
_symmetry.space_group_name_H-M   'P 1'
#
loop_
_entity.id
_entity.type
_entity.pdbx_description
1 polymer ?
#
loop_
_entity_poly.entity_id
_entity_poly.type
_entity_poly.pdbx_seq_one_letter_code
_entity_poly.pdbx_strand_id
1 'polypeptide(L)' 'MNKEKLVLKEAYKLRYEYYNFYENKETKWHDKYKNHKLYNAVVESLEYKFHEIANIMPELIKKLNLN' A
#
# COMPACT_ATOMS: atom_id res chain seq x y z
N MET A 1 18.56 -5.85 8.46
CA MET A 1 17.40 -6.20 7.61
C MET A 1 17.26 -5.09 6.56
N ASN A 2 17.13 -5.42 5.28
CA ASN A 2 17.19 -4.43 4.19
C ASN A 2 16.00 -3.44 4.27
N LYS A 3 16.24 -2.13 4.21
CA LYS A 3 15.22 -1.08 4.41
C LYS A 3 14.06 -1.20 3.42
N GLU A 4 14.38 -1.52 2.17
CA GLU A 4 13.38 -1.78 1.11
C GLU A 4 12.44 -2.94 1.46
N LYS A 5 12.96 -4.03 2.05
CA LYS A 5 12.15 -5.17 2.45
C LYS A 5 11.17 -4.82 3.57
N LEU A 6 11.55 -3.91 4.47
CA LEU A 6 10.68 -3.40 5.52
C LEU A 6 9.54 -2.56 4.94
N VAL A 7 9.87 -1.64 4.04
CA VAL A 7 8.91 -0.78 3.35
C VAL A 7 7.90 -1.62 2.55
N LEU A 8 8.39 -2.60 1.79
CA LEU A 8 7.54 -3.54 1.06
C LEU A 8 6.61 -4.32 1.97
N LYS A 9 7.13 -4.90 3.05
CA LYS A 9 6.33 -5.64 4.02
C LYS A 9 5.22 -4.78 4.63
N GLU A 10 5.54 -3.54 4.94
CA GLU A 10 4.59 -2.55 5.47
C GLU A 10 3.52 -2.19 4.44
N ALA A 11 3.89 -1.98 3.18
CA ALA A 11 2.97 -1.70 2.08
C ALA A 11 1.99 -2.86 1.84
N TYR A 12 2.50 -4.09 1.80
CA TYR A 12 1.65 -5.28 1.70
C TYR A 12 0.69 -5.43 2.87
N LYS A 13 1.16 -5.16 4.10
CA LYS A 13 0.31 -5.19 5.29
C LYS A 13 -0.84 -4.18 5.17
N LEU A 14 -0.55 -2.95 4.75
CA LEU A 14 -1.58 -1.91 4.58
C LEU A 14 -2.58 -2.26 3.48
N ARG A 15 -2.11 -2.81 2.35
CA ARG A 15 -2.99 -3.23 1.25
C ARG A 15 -3.88 -4.40 1.64
N TYR A 16 -3.36 -5.35 2.41
CA TYR A 16 -4.14 -6.44 3.00
C TYR A 16 -5.16 -5.90 4.02
N GLU A 17 -4.75 -4.98 4.89
CA GLU A 17 -5.65 -4.35 5.86
C GLU A 17 -6.80 -3.61 5.15
N TYR A 18 -6.49 -2.88 4.07
CA TYR A 18 -7.50 -2.23 3.25
C TYR A 18 -8.55 -3.24 2.77
N TYR A 19 -8.10 -4.31 2.10
CA TYR A 19 -8.98 -5.31 1.50
C TYR A 19 -9.89 -5.98 2.54
N ASN A 20 -9.36 -6.32 3.72
CA ASN A 20 -10.15 -7.07 4.71
C ASN A 20 -11.06 -6.19 5.58
N PHE A 21 -10.64 -4.96 5.90
CA PHE A 21 -11.32 -4.15 6.92
C PHE A 21 -11.98 -2.88 6.37
N TYR A 22 -11.49 -2.40 5.23
CA TYR A 22 -11.84 -1.09 4.69
C TYR A 22 -12.39 -1.10 3.26
N GLU A 23 -12.65 -2.27 2.69
CA GLU A 23 -13.39 -2.37 1.42
C GLU A 23 -14.79 -1.72 1.60
N ASN A 24 -15.12 -0.74 0.74
CA ASN A 24 -16.29 0.15 0.85
C ASN A 24 -16.28 1.11 2.07
N LYS A 25 -15.12 1.32 2.69
CA LYS A 25 -14.90 2.27 3.79
C LYS A 25 -13.67 3.13 3.52
N GLU A 26 -13.50 3.54 2.27
CA GLU A 26 -12.40 4.36 1.75
C GLU A 26 -12.15 5.57 2.65
N THR A 27 -13.21 6.30 3.03
CA THR A 27 -13.11 7.49 3.88
C THR A 27 -12.49 7.18 5.24
N LYS A 28 -12.84 6.05 5.88
CA LYS A 28 -12.26 5.66 7.17
C LYS A 28 -10.79 5.28 7.05
N TRP A 29 -10.43 4.63 5.94
CA TRP A 29 -9.03 4.31 5.66
C TRP A 29 -8.21 5.57 5.38
N HIS A 30 -8.77 6.49 4.58
CA HIS A 30 -8.19 7.81 4.31
C HIS A 30 -7.92 8.57 5.60
N ASP A 31 -8.92 8.74 6.46
CA ASP A 31 -8.74 9.50 7.70
C ASP A 31 -7.66 8.91 8.62
N LYS A 32 -7.54 7.59 8.65
CA LYS A 32 -6.53 6.88 9.45
C LYS A 32 -5.12 7.00 8.87
N TYR A 33 -4.98 6.90 7.54
CA TYR A 33 -3.68 6.70 6.90
C TYR A 33 -3.23 7.84 5.98
N LYS A 34 -3.99 8.93 5.79
CA LYS A 34 -3.64 10.05 4.89
C LYS A 34 -2.25 10.66 5.09
N ASN A 35 -1.71 10.58 6.31
CA ASN A 35 -0.37 11.09 6.64
C ASN A 35 0.71 9.99 6.61
N HIS A 36 0.36 8.76 6.25
CA HIS A 36 1.29 7.64 6.18
C HIS A 36 2.15 7.73 4.93
N LYS A 37 3.46 7.52 5.04
CA LYS A 37 4.41 7.58 3.91
C LYS A 37 4.03 6.67 2.72
N LEU A 38 3.36 5.54 3.01
CA LEU A 38 2.93 4.56 2.01
C LEU A 38 1.50 4.77 1.52
N TYR A 39 0.82 5.83 1.96
CA TYR A 39 -0.57 6.10 1.63
C TYR A 39 -0.79 6.08 0.11
N ASN A 40 -0.02 6.88 -0.62
CA ASN A 40 -0.14 6.99 -2.08
C ASN A 40 0.14 5.65 -2.77
N ALA A 41 1.15 4.90 -2.32
CA ALA A 41 1.47 3.58 -2.88
C ALA A 41 0.30 2.60 -2.72
N VAL A 42 -0.36 2.60 -1.55
CA VAL A 42 -1.51 1.72 -1.31
C VAL A 42 -2.71 2.16 -2.13
N VAL A 43 -2.98 3.47 -2.24
CA VAL A 43 -4.06 4.02 -3.08
C VAL A 43 -3.87 3.65 -4.55
N GLU A 44 -2.68 3.89 -5.12
CA GLU A 44 -2.38 3.52 -6.51
C GLU A 44 -2.51 2.00 -6.72
N SER A 45 -2.15 1.19 -5.72
CA SER A 45 -2.31 -0.27 -5.81
C SER A 45 -3.77 -0.78 -5.76
N LEU A 46 -4.75 0.09 -5.50
CA LEU A 46 -6.17 -0.27 -5.55
C LEU A 46 -6.69 -0.41 -6.98
N GLU A 47 -6.02 0.19 -7.97
CA GLU A 47 -6.36 0.08 -9.40
C GLU A 47 -6.05 -1.30 -9.99
N TYR A 48 -5.24 -2.10 -9.28
CA TYR A 48 -4.78 -3.42 -9.71
C TYR A 48 -5.48 -4.53 -8.93
N LYS A 49 -5.60 -5.71 -9.55
CA LYS A 49 -6.20 -6.87 -8.90
C LYS A 49 -5.32 -7.33 -7.74
N PHE A 50 -5.93 -7.94 -6.73
CA PHE A 50 -5.22 -8.35 -5.52
C PHE A 50 -4.03 -9.29 -5.81
N HIS A 51 -4.17 -10.21 -6.78
CA HIS A 51 -3.08 -11.12 -7.16
C HIS A 51 -1.91 -10.45 -7.89
N GLU A 52 -2.09 -9.22 -8.39
CA GLU A 52 -1.05 -8.46 -9.09
C GLU A 52 -0.19 -7.62 -8.12
N ILE A 53 -0.65 -7.45 -6.88
CA ILE A 53 0.00 -6.58 -5.88
C ILE A 53 1.46 -6.98 -5.65
N ALA A 54 1.79 -8.27 -5.68
CA ALA A 54 3.15 -8.76 -5.50
C ALA A 54 4.15 -8.22 -6.55
N ASN A 55 3.67 -7.94 -7.76
CA ASN A 55 4.48 -7.41 -8.86
C ASN A 55 4.44 -5.88 -8.89
N ILE A 56 3.28 -5.28 -8.60
CA ILE A 56 3.06 -3.84 -8.73
C ILE A 56 3.58 -3.03 -7.54
N MET A 57 3.46 -3.55 -6.32
CA MET A 57 3.85 -2.81 -5.11
C MET A 57 5.33 -2.41 -5.09
N PRO A 58 6.29 -3.27 -5.48
CA PRO A 58 7.70 -2.87 -5.62
C PRO A 58 7.91 -1.73 -6.62
N GLU A 59 7.19 -1.76 -7.75
CA GLU A 59 7.29 -0.72 -8.78
C GLU A 59 6.71 0.61 -8.29
N LEU A 60 5.60 0.58 -7.55
CA LEU A 60 5.02 1.78 -6.91
C LEU A 60 5.95 2.39 -5.86
N ILE A 61 6.58 1.55 -5.03
CA ILE A 61 7.55 2.02 -4.02
C ILE A 61 8.74 2.72 -4.68
N LYS A 62 9.29 2.13 -5.75
CA LYS A 62 10.38 2.74 -6.53
C LYS A 62 9.94 4.04 -7.19
N LYS A 63 8.78 4.05 -7.86
CA LYS A 63 8.22 5.23 -8.55
C LYS A 63 8.04 6.41 -7.59
N LEU A 64 7.64 6.13 -6.35
CA LEU A 64 7.38 7.13 -5.32
C LEU A 64 8.62 7.47 -4.46
N ASN A 65 9.79 6.89 -4.77
CA ASN A 65 11.03 7.06 -4.01
C ASN A 65 10.87 6.78 -2.50
N LEU A 66 10.15 5.71 -2.15
CA LEU A 66 9.85 5.31 -0.76
C LEU A 66 10.92 4.38 -0.15
N ASN A 67 12.05 4.24 -0.84
CA ASN A 67 13.17 3.29 -0.60
C ASN A 67 14.01 3.67 0.64
#